data_AF-A0ABD0NGH5-F1
#
_entry.id   AF-A0ABD0NGH5-F1
#
_cell.length_a   1.000
_cell.length_b   1.000
_cell.length_c   1.000
_cell.angle_alpha   90.00
_cell.angle_beta   90.00
_cell.angle_gamma   90.00
#
_symmetry.space_group_name_H-M   'P 1'
#
loop_
_entity.id
_entity.type
_entity.pdbx_description
1 polymer ?
#
loop_
_entity_poly.entity_id
_entity_poly.type
_entity_poly.pdbx_seq_one_letter_code
_entity_poly.pdbx_strand_id
1 'polypeptide(L)'
;QKALEEQLAQTKTELEELKEQMRLGVYSVEEAGSKPEGGSESPENGVNLENQQLRAELASKKTDGEGLREGDNDTIQQLKQRVAELEAALQDREKGKEEENETVVSLKKQVEELEKALEQRKAAGHEDSKGAPVNGLQARVEELERALKESVPRGQFEEVQVTLGLQLNQLARERAEVATRLNQALVELERLRPPSHIGEDEDDEDPSESSEVSIASEHSMHLSPGGRTLEAIQEELEVARQEAAQALDTLCAERESRAQDALQLRDAIPLVKHQETLSAIAQQLAQTEKALQAERALREQTQTKLARLESELEAVQKDSVSKDEHDKVKTELERSLEESRQSAIAAQESLSEKETELKELRSQKALEQGLVSKEDHEAQRLSLQAEINTLTAQMADLARKHEKTCTEVFQVQREALFNKSERQVAESQLETVKKQLADLQAESTHIQQLHQDIQDSQGLIKEKDRK
;
A
#
# COMPACT_ATOMS: atom_id res chain seq x y z
N GLN A 1 -33.67 33.07 -43.36
CA GLN A 1 -33.93 33.05 -41.90
C GLN A 1 -34.35 31.66 -41.44
N LYS A 2 -35.49 31.09 -41.87
CA LYS A 2 -35.90 29.73 -41.47
C LYS A 2 -34.86 28.61 -41.69
N ALA A 3 -34.19 28.56 -42.85
CA ALA A 3 -33.14 27.56 -43.11
C ALA A 3 -31.89 27.75 -42.23
N LEU A 4 -31.61 28.98 -41.80
CA LEU A 4 -30.50 29.32 -40.91
C LEU A 4 -30.85 28.97 -39.47
N GLU A 5 -32.12 29.17 -39.07
CA GLU A 5 -32.67 28.74 -37.78
C GLU A 5 -32.70 27.21 -37.64
N GLU A 6 -33.07 26.48 -38.69
CA GLU A 6 -32.99 25.01 -38.71
C GLU A 6 -31.56 24.50 -38.59
N GLN A 7 -30.60 25.10 -39.30
CA GLN A 7 -29.18 24.76 -39.17
C GLN A 7 -28.63 25.09 -37.78
N LEU A 8 -29.08 26.17 -37.16
CA LEU A 8 -28.71 26.55 -35.79
C LEU A 8 -29.31 25.60 -34.74
N ALA A 9 -30.53 25.08 -34.99
CA ALA A 9 -31.16 24.08 -34.15
C ALA A 9 -30.44 22.72 -34.27
N GLN A 10 -30.11 22.28 -35.49
CA GLN A 10 -29.37 21.03 -35.73
C GLN A 10 -27.96 21.06 -35.13
N THR A 11 -27.21 22.15 -35.33
CA THR A 11 -25.86 22.29 -34.74
C THR A 11 -25.90 22.37 -33.21
N LYS A 12 -26.97 22.92 -32.63
CA LYS A 12 -27.18 22.90 -31.16
C LYS A 12 -27.49 21.50 -30.64
N THR A 13 -28.30 20.71 -31.34
CA THR A 13 -28.60 19.34 -30.93
C THR A 13 -27.38 18.44 -31.05
N GLU A 14 -26.61 18.56 -32.15
CA GLU A 14 -25.35 17.83 -32.34
C GLU A 14 -24.30 18.21 -31.28
N LEU A 15 -24.25 19.48 -30.87
CA LEU A 15 -23.38 19.95 -29.78
C LEU A 15 -23.77 19.34 -28.43
N GLU A 16 -25.06 19.22 -28.12
CA GLU A 16 -25.51 18.56 -26.89
C GLU A 16 -25.23 17.06 -26.91
N GLU A 17 -25.41 16.38 -28.05
CA GLU A 17 -25.04 14.97 -28.20
C GLU A 17 -23.53 14.73 -28.04
N LEU A 18 -22.68 15.60 -28.61
CA LEU A 18 -21.23 15.53 -28.45
C LEU A 18 -20.78 15.83 -27.01
N LYS A 19 -21.43 16.78 -26.33
CA LYS A 19 -21.20 17.03 -24.90
C LYS A 19 -21.60 15.83 -24.06
N GLU A 20 -22.71 15.17 -24.38
CA GLU A 20 -23.16 13.99 -23.65
C GLU A 20 -22.25 12.78 -23.91
N GLN A 21 -21.76 12.60 -25.13
CA GLN A 21 -20.72 11.60 -25.44
C GLN A 21 -19.41 11.89 -24.72
N MET A 22 -18.99 13.16 -24.62
CA MET A 22 -17.82 13.56 -23.82
C MET A 22 -18.06 13.28 -22.33
N ARG A 23 -19.27 13.56 -21.83
CA ARG A 23 -19.68 13.29 -20.44
C ARG A 23 -19.66 11.78 -20.14
N LEU A 24 -20.23 10.96 -21.01
CA LEU A 24 -20.24 9.49 -20.87
C LEU A 24 -18.85 8.88 -21.04
N GLY A 25 -17.99 9.45 -21.90
CA GLY A 25 -16.58 9.08 -22.01
C GLY A 25 -15.76 9.46 -20.78
N VAL A 26 -16.14 10.53 -20.06
CA VAL A 26 -15.55 10.92 -18.77
C VAL A 26 -16.05 10.02 -17.65
N TYR A 27 -17.34 9.65 -17.62
CA TYR A 27 -17.87 8.72 -16.63
C TYR A 27 -17.39 7.27 -16.79
N SER A 28 -17.13 6.81 -18.02
CA SER A 28 -16.49 5.50 -18.25
C SER A 28 -15.03 5.45 -17.76
N VAL A 29 -14.39 6.61 -17.54
CA VAL A 29 -13.04 6.75 -16.94
C VAL A 29 -13.11 6.90 -15.42
N GLU A 30 -14.18 7.47 -14.86
CA GLU A 30 -14.35 7.61 -13.41
C GLU A 30 -14.67 6.29 -12.70
N GLU A 31 -15.32 5.34 -13.38
CA GLU A 31 -15.50 3.96 -12.88
C GLU A 31 -14.22 3.11 -12.91
N ALA A 32 -13.23 3.47 -13.74
CA ALA A 32 -11.93 2.79 -13.81
C ALA A 32 -10.81 3.48 -13.00
N GLY A 33 -11.03 4.71 -12.55
CA GLY A 33 -10.01 5.57 -11.94
C GLY A 33 -10.05 5.71 -10.42
N SER A 34 -11.08 5.18 -9.75
CA SER A 34 -11.29 5.41 -8.31
C SER A 34 -11.19 4.11 -7.52
N LYS A 35 -9.98 3.74 -7.09
CA LYS A 35 -9.80 2.83 -5.94
C LYS A 35 -9.78 3.66 -4.66
N PRO A 36 -10.66 3.40 -3.67
CA PRO A 36 -10.37 3.72 -2.29
C PRO A 36 -9.45 2.62 -1.73
N GLU A 37 -8.41 3.02 -1.01
CA GLU A 37 -7.67 2.12 -0.13
C GLU A 37 -8.58 1.63 1.00
N GLY A 38 -8.54 0.33 1.27
CA GLY A 38 -9.08 -0.27 2.49
C GLY A 38 -10.41 -1.01 2.30
N GLY A 39 -10.32 -2.28 1.92
CA GLY A 39 -11.45 -3.20 1.93
C GLY A 39 -11.39 -4.19 0.78
N SER A 40 -11.20 -5.45 1.11
CA SER A 40 -11.29 -6.58 0.18
C SER A 40 -12.67 -6.64 -0.47
N GLU A 41 -12.84 -5.97 -1.61
CA GLU A 41 -13.87 -6.35 -2.58
C GLU A 41 -13.18 -6.75 -3.88
N SER A 42 -13.07 -8.06 -4.05
CA SER A 42 -12.71 -8.73 -5.28
C SER A 42 -13.56 -8.19 -6.46
N PRO A 43 -13.07 -8.22 -7.70
CA PRO A 43 -13.85 -7.95 -8.91
C PRO A 43 -15.02 -8.95 -9.14
N GLU A 44 -15.33 -9.78 -8.15
CA GLU A 44 -16.48 -10.67 -8.06
C GLU A 44 -17.79 -9.88 -8.03
N ASN A 45 -17.83 -8.70 -7.38
CA ASN A 45 -19.07 -7.93 -7.27
C ASN A 45 -19.53 -7.34 -8.62
N GLY A 46 -18.61 -6.94 -9.50
CA GLY A 46 -18.97 -6.38 -10.82
C GLY A 46 -19.60 -7.42 -11.75
N VAL A 47 -18.98 -8.58 -11.88
CA VAL A 47 -19.49 -9.66 -12.76
C VAL A 47 -20.74 -10.32 -12.17
N ASN A 48 -20.85 -10.41 -10.84
CA ASN A 48 -22.02 -10.97 -10.17
C ASN A 48 -23.22 -9.99 -10.18
N LEU A 49 -22.96 -8.68 -10.14
CA LEU A 49 -23.98 -7.64 -10.34
C LEU A 49 -24.47 -7.60 -11.79
N GLU A 50 -23.57 -7.72 -12.77
CA GLU A 50 -23.94 -7.81 -14.20
C GLU A 50 -24.75 -9.09 -14.47
N ASN A 51 -24.37 -10.23 -13.88
CA ASN A 51 -25.14 -11.48 -13.98
C ASN A 51 -26.51 -11.37 -13.28
N GLN A 52 -26.60 -10.69 -12.12
CA GLN A 52 -27.88 -10.39 -11.46
C GLN A 52 -28.77 -9.46 -12.28
N GLN A 53 -28.20 -8.42 -12.90
CA GLN A 53 -28.92 -7.47 -13.75
C GLN A 53 -29.46 -8.17 -15.01
N LEU A 54 -28.65 -9.00 -15.68
CA LEU A 54 -29.09 -9.80 -16.83
C LEU A 54 -30.16 -10.83 -16.45
N ARG A 55 -30.06 -11.45 -15.26
CA ARG A 55 -31.11 -12.34 -14.73
C ARG A 55 -32.40 -11.59 -14.39
N ALA A 56 -32.32 -10.36 -13.90
CA ALA A 56 -33.47 -9.50 -13.64
C ALA A 56 -34.13 -9.03 -14.96
N GLU A 57 -33.33 -8.73 -15.99
CA GLU A 57 -33.83 -8.36 -17.31
C GLU A 57 -34.49 -9.54 -18.05
N LEU A 58 -34.00 -10.77 -17.84
CA LEU A 58 -34.65 -11.99 -18.29
C LEU A 58 -35.95 -12.30 -17.52
N ALA A 59 -36.06 -11.84 -16.27
CA ALA A 59 -37.28 -11.97 -15.48
C ALA A 59 -38.34 -10.95 -15.91
N SER A 60 -37.96 -9.71 -16.22
CA SER A 60 -38.88 -8.66 -16.70
C SER A 60 -39.39 -8.95 -18.12
N LYS A 61 -38.52 -9.40 -19.04
CA LYS A 61 -38.93 -9.78 -20.41
C LYS A 61 -39.82 -11.02 -20.49
N LYS A 62 -39.91 -11.82 -19.42
CA LYS A 62 -40.85 -12.96 -19.31
C LYS A 62 -42.21 -12.56 -18.75
N THR A 63 -42.32 -11.43 -18.06
CA THR A 63 -43.57 -11.00 -17.40
C THR A 63 -44.45 -10.12 -18.29
N ASP A 64 -43.91 -9.58 -19.39
CA ASP A 64 -44.69 -8.85 -20.40
C ASP A 64 -45.35 -9.86 -21.36
N GLY A 65 -46.42 -10.47 -20.86
CA GLY A 65 -47.27 -11.37 -21.64
C GLY A 65 -48.14 -10.57 -22.62
N GLU A 66 -47.60 -10.19 -23.77
CA GLU A 66 -48.38 -9.94 -24.99
C GLU A 66 -47.45 -9.81 -26.22
N GLY A 67 -47.37 -10.88 -27.02
CA GLY A 67 -46.86 -10.84 -28.40
C GLY A 67 -45.34 -10.97 -28.61
N LEU A 68 -44.76 -12.13 -28.28
CA LEU A 68 -43.36 -12.46 -28.63
C LEU A 68 -43.20 -12.50 -30.16
N ARG A 69 -42.47 -11.53 -30.72
CA ARG A 69 -41.98 -11.61 -32.11
C ARG A 69 -40.81 -12.58 -32.15
N GLU A 70 -40.63 -13.26 -33.29
CA GLU A 70 -39.60 -14.30 -33.50
C GLU A 70 -38.17 -13.81 -33.12
N GLY A 71 -37.88 -12.52 -33.33
CA GLY A 71 -36.61 -11.89 -32.92
C GLY A 71 -36.41 -11.68 -31.41
N ASP A 72 -37.48 -11.59 -30.61
CA ASP A 72 -37.34 -11.48 -29.14
C ASP A 72 -36.95 -12.83 -28.54
N ASN A 73 -37.34 -13.93 -29.19
CA ASN A 73 -36.96 -15.28 -28.75
C ASN A 73 -35.47 -15.55 -29.04
N ASP A 74 -34.96 -15.08 -30.17
CA ASP A 74 -33.54 -15.17 -30.54
C ASP A 74 -32.65 -14.35 -29.60
N THR A 75 -33.07 -13.13 -29.25
CA THR A 75 -32.33 -12.30 -28.28
C THR A 75 -32.36 -12.92 -26.87
N ILE A 76 -33.49 -13.50 -26.45
CA ILE A 76 -33.57 -14.25 -25.18
C ILE A 76 -32.67 -15.48 -25.19
N GLN A 77 -32.54 -16.19 -26.33
CA GLN A 77 -31.62 -17.33 -26.44
C GLN A 77 -30.15 -16.89 -26.40
N GLN A 78 -29.79 -15.80 -27.09
CA GLN A 78 -28.43 -15.24 -27.06
C GLN A 78 -28.05 -14.77 -25.66
N LEU A 79 -28.97 -14.12 -24.94
CA LEU A 79 -28.75 -13.69 -23.55
C LEU A 79 -28.59 -14.89 -22.61
N LYS A 80 -29.39 -15.94 -22.78
CA LYS A 80 -29.23 -17.19 -22.00
C LYS A 80 -27.90 -17.87 -22.29
N GLN A 81 -27.47 -17.90 -23.54
CA GLN A 81 -26.17 -18.45 -23.92
C GLN A 81 -25.03 -17.65 -23.29
N ARG A 82 -25.11 -16.31 -23.33
CA ARG A 82 -24.12 -15.45 -22.67
C ARG A 82 -24.07 -15.63 -21.16
N VAL A 83 -25.22 -15.78 -20.51
CA VAL A 83 -25.26 -16.06 -19.06
C VAL A 83 -24.60 -17.41 -18.76
N ALA A 84 -24.85 -18.44 -19.57
CA ALA A 84 -24.20 -19.75 -19.40
C ALA A 84 -22.67 -19.71 -19.65
N GLU A 85 -22.22 -18.95 -20.65
CA GLU A 85 -20.79 -18.75 -20.92
C GLU A 85 -20.09 -17.98 -19.79
N LEU A 86 -20.73 -16.95 -19.25
CA LEU A 86 -20.21 -16.17 -18.12
C LEU A 86 -20.20 -17.00 -16.82
N GLU A 87 -21.21 -17.83 -16.59
CA GLU A 87 -21.24 -18.76 -15.46
C GLU A 87 -20.12 -19.80 -15.53
N ALA A 88 -19.84 -20.35 -16.72
CA ALA A 88 -18.71 -21.27 -16.94
C ALA A 88 -17.36 -20.58 -16.71
N ALA A 89 -17.19 -19.36 -17.22
CA ALA A 89 -15.96 -18.58 -17.03
C ALA A 89 -15.72 -18.21 -15.55
N LEU A 90 -16.77 -17.96 -14.78
CA LEU A 90 -16.68 -17.74 -13.34
C LEU A 90 -16.26 -19.01 -12.59
N GLN A 91 -16.83 -20.17 -12.93
CA GLN A 91 -16.44 -21.46 -12.33
C GLN A 91 -14.98 -21.83 -12.62
N ASP A 92 -14.49 -21.60 -13.85
CA ASP A 92 -13.09 -21.87 -14.18
C ASP A 92 -12.13 -20.91 -13.46
N ARG A 93 -12.54 -19.66 -13.24
CA ARG A 93 -11.78 -18.67 -12.47
C ARG A 93 -11.79 -18.94 -10.97
N GLU A 94 -12.88 -19.49 -10.43
CA GLU A 94 -12.95 -19.96 -9.03
C GLU A 94 -12.04 -21.17 -8.80
N LYS A 95 -12.03 -22.15 -9.72
CA LYS A 95 -11.11 -23.30 -9.64
C LYS A 95 -9.64 -22.87 -9.69
N GLY A 96 -9.29 -21.92 -10.57
CA GLY A 96 -7.94 -21.37 -10.61
C GLY A 96 -7.53 -20.67 -9.31
N LYS A 97 -8.47 -19.99 -8.64
CA LYS A 97 -8.24 -19.37 -7.32
C LYS A 97 -8.11 -20.39 -6.19
N GLU A 98 -8.85 -21.50 -6.24
CA GLU A 98 -8.70 -22.59 -5.27
C GLU A 98 -7.32 -23.23 -5.38
N GLU A 99 -6.83 -23.49 -6.61
CA GLU A 99 -5.48 -24.01 -6.85
C GLU A 99 -4.37 -23.01 -6.45
N GLU A 100 -4.55 -21.71 -6.74
CA GLU A 100 -3.64 -20.65 -6.27
C GLU A 100 -3.66 -20.51 -4.74
N ASN A 101 -4.83 -20.65 -4.09
CA ASN A 101 -4.91 -20.61 -2.64
C ASN A 101 -4.29 -21.86 -1.99
N GLU A 102 -4.48 -23.06 -2.56
CA GLU A 102 -3.83 -24.28 -2.07
C GLU A 102 -2.31 -24.22 -2.20
N THR A 103 -1.80 -23.69 -3.31
CA THR A 103 -0.36 -23.48 -3.51
C THR A 103 0.17 -22.44 -2.52
N VAL A 104 -0.52 -21.31 -2.32
CA VAL A 104 -0.13 -20.29 -1.32
C VAL A 104 -0.19 -20.83 0.11
N VAL A 105 -1.18 -21.65 0.45
CA VAL A 105 -1.30 -22.29 1.77
C VAL A 105 -0.19 -23.33 1.99
N SER A 106 0.16 -24.12 0.97
CA SER A 106 1.28 -25.06 1.06
C SER A 106 2.63 -24.35 1.23
N LEU A 107 2.85 -23.23 0.55
CA LEU A 107 4.04 -22.39 0.70
C LEU A 107 4.11 -21.74 2.10
N LYS A 108 3.00 -21.21 2.62
CA LYS A 108 2.94 -20.67 3.99
C LYS A 108 3.28 -21.73 5.04
N LYS A 109 2.76 -22.95 4.89
CA LYS A 109 3.07 -24.07 5.79
C LYS A 109 4.54 -24.47 5.73
N GLN A 110 5.16 -24.45 4.55
CA GLN A 110 6.59 -24.70 4.39
C GLN A 110 7.44 -23.60 5.04
N VAL A 111 7.02 -22.34 4.97
CA VAL A 111 7.69 -21.22 5.65
C VAL A 111 7.62 -21.38 7.18
N GLU A 112 6.46 -21.73 7.73
CA GLU A 112 6.31 -21.97 9.18
C GLU A 112 7.15 -23.17 9.67
N GLU A 113 7.29 -24.24 8.88
CA GLU A 113 8.17 -25.37 9.19
C GLU A 113 9.65 -24.95 9.18
N LEU A 114 10.05 -24.08 8.25
CA LEU A 114 11.42 -23.55 8.16
C LEU A 114 11.75 -22.59 9.30
N GLU A 115 10.82 -21.74 9.72
CA GLU A 115 10.97 -20.86 10.87
C GLU A 115 11.17 -21.68 12.15
N LYS A 116 10.35 -22.73 12.35
CA LYS A 116 10.53 -23.66 13.48
C LYS A 116 11.85 -24.40 13.45
N ALA A 117 12.31 -24.85 12.28
CA ALA A 117 13.62 -25.49 12.13
C ALA A 117 14.78 -24.52 12.42
N LEU A 118 14.64 -23.25 12.02
CA LEU A 118 15.60 -22.18 12.33
C LEU A 118 15.64 -21.86 13.83
N GLU A 119 14.49 -21.78 14.50
CA GLU A 119 14.40 -21.55 15.94
C GLU A 119 14.95 -22.72 16.75
N GLN A 120 14.63 -23.96 16.37
CA GLN A 120 15.19 -25.17 16.99
C GLN A 120 16.72 -25.23 16.84
N ARG A 121 17.25 -24.76 15.71
CA ARG A 121 18.70 -24.72 15.45
C ARG A 121 19.41 -23.54 16.13
N LYS A 122 18.69 -22.45 16.45
CA LYS A 122 19.19 -21.39 17.33
C LYS A 122 19.20 -21.81 18.81
N ALA A 123 18.25 -22.65 19.21
CA ALA A 123 18.17 -23.22 20.56
C ALA A 123 19.19 -24.34 20.80
N ALA A 124 19.53 -25.12 19.77
CA ALA A 124 20.64 -26.07 19.80
C ALA A 124 21.97 -25.31 19.55
N GLY A 125 22.62 -24.89 20.63
CA GLY A 125 23.88 -24.13 20.60
C GLY A 125 24.88 -24.62 19.54
N HIS A 126 25.35 -23.68 18.73
CA HIS A 126 26.25 -23.88 17.60
C HIS A 126 27.69 -24.13 18.07
N GLU A 127 28.10 -25.40 18.16
CA GLU A 127 29.50 -25.80 17.97
C GLU A 127 29.67 -26.40 16.56
N ASP A 128 30.61 -25.81 15.83
CA ASP A 128 31.38 -26.33 14.69
C ASP A 128 30.64 -26.85 13.44
N SER A 129 30.46 -25.96 12.45
CA SER A 129 30.78 -26.21 11.01
C SER A 129 30.29 -25.03 10.15
N LYS A 130 31.24 -24.15 9.78
CA LYS A 130 31.01 -22.83 9.17
C LYS A 130 30.86 -22.80 7.64
N GLY A 131 30.70 -23.93 6.95
CA GLY A 131 30.80 -23.93 5.47
C GLY A 131 29.70 -24.67 4.70
N ALA A 132 29.29 -25.86 5.14
CA ALA A 132 28.35 -26.68 4.38
C ALA A 132 26.86 -26.24 4.44
N PRO A 133 26.32 -25.71 5.55
CA PRO A 133 24.87 -25.50 5.65
C PRO A 133 24.38 -24.16 5.09
N VAL A 134 25.25 -23.15 4.97
CA VAL A 134 24.91 -21.86 4.35
C VAL A 134 24.77 -22.03 2.84
N ASN A 135 25.64 -22.84 2.21
CA ASN A 135 25.56 -23.15 0.79
C ASN A 135 24.28 -23.93 0.43
N GLY A 136 23.81 -24.83 1.31
CA GLY A 136 22.56 -25.57 1.11
C GLY A 136 21.32 -24.67 1.21
N LEU A 137 21.30 -23.74 2.17
CA LEU A 137 20.22 -22.75 2.30
C LEU A 137 20.23 -21.75 1.14
N GLN A 138 21.41 -21.31 0.70
CA GLN A 138 21.57 -20.40 -0.42
C GLN A 138 21.15 -21.03 -1.74
N ALA A 139 21.54 -22.29 -2.00
CA ALA A 139 21.07 -23.05 -3.15
C ALA A 139 19.54 -23.25 -3.13
N ARG A 140 18.94 -23.42 -1.93
CA ARG A 140 17.48 -23.59 -1.78
C ARG A 140 16.72 -22.27 -1.93
N VAL A 141 17.31 -21.14 -1.52
CA VAL A 141 16.77 -19.79 -1.79
C VAL A 141 16.82 -19.50 -3.28
N GLU A 142 17.93 -19.82 -3.95
CA GLU A 142 18.05 -19.67 -5.42
C GLU A 142 17.03 -20.54 -6.18
N GLU A 143 16.69 -21.72 -5.64
CA GLU A 143 15.64 -22.58 -6.19
C GLU A 143 14.24 -21.98 -6.01
N LEU A 144 13.93 -21.42 -4.83
CA LEU A 144 12.66 -20.74 -4.56
C LEU A 144 12.51 -19.44 -5.37
N GLU A 145 13.59 -18.68 -5.55
CA GLU A 145 13.60 -17.49 -6.41
C GLU A 145 13.40 -17.85 -7.88
N ARG A 146 13.95 -18.99 -8.33
CA ARG A 146 13.76 -19.49 -9.69
C ARG A 146 12.31 -19.95 -9.90
N ALA A 147 11.76 -20.70 -8.95
CA ALA A 147 10.36 -21.12 -8.95
C ALA A 147 9.41 -19.91 -8.94
N LEU A 148 9.72 -18.86 -8.17
CA LEU A 148 8.94 -17.62 -8.14
C LEU A 148 9.02 -16.85 -9.47
N LYS A 149 10.19 -16.83 -10.13
CA LYS A 149 10.36 -16.23 -11.45
C LYS A 149 9.58 -16.97 -12.53
N GLU A 150 9.44 -18.28 -12.41
CA GLU A 150 8.66 -19.12 -13.32
C GLU A 150 7.15 -19.10 -13.01
N SER A 151 6.76 -18.90 -11.74
CA SER A 151 5.37 -18.88 -11.31
C SER A 151 4.67 -17.53 -11.55
N VAL A 152 5.41 -16.45 -11.84
CA VAL A 152 4.81 -15.16 -12.20
C VAL A 152 4.63 -15.12 -13.73
N PRO A 153 3.40 -15.10 -14.26
CA PRO A 153 3.14 -15.05 -15.70
C PRO A 153 3.42 -13.65 -16.24
N ARG A 154 4.71 -13.26 -16.27
CA ARG A 154 5.15 -11.92 -16.71
C ARG A 154 4.77 -11.64 -18.16
N GLY A 155 4.78 -12.67 -19.01
CA GLY A 155 4.35 -12.53 -20.41
C GLY A 155 2.89 -12.12 -20.56
N GLN A 156 1.98 -12.70 -19.76
CA GLN A 156 0.56 -12.33 -19.79
C GLN A 156 0.33 -10.93 -19.20
N PHE A 157 1.09 -10.56 -18.16
CA PHE A 157 1.03 -9.22 -17.59
C PHE A 157 1.57 -8.15 -18.55
N GLU A 158 2.68 -8.40 -19.23
CA GLU A 158 3.25 -7.51 -20.25
C GLU A 158 2.30 -7.38 -21.46
N GLU A 159 1.67 -8.47 -21.88
CA GLU A 159 0.68 -8.45 -22.97
C GLU A 159 -0.58 -7.65 -22.59
N VAL A 160 -1.08 -7.80 -21.35
CA VAL A 160 -2.18 -6.98 -20.80
C VAL A 160 -1.77 -5.51 -20.68
N GLN A 161 -0.53 -5.24 -20.28
CA GLN A 161 -0.02 -3.87 -20.16
C GLN A 161 0.12 -3.18 -21.52
N VAL A 162 0.59 -3.91 -22.55
CA VAL A 162 0.71 -3.40 -23.92
C VAL A 162 -0.68 -3.20 -24.54
N THR A 163 -1.61 -4.13 -24.35
CA THR A 163 -2.98 -4.00 -24.88
C THR A 163 -3.75 -2.87 -24.21
N LEU A 164 -3.66 -2.72 -22.88
CA LEU A 164 -4.25 -1.58 -22.18
C LEU A 164 -3.60 -0.25 -22.60
N GLY A 165 -2.28 -0.23 -22.79
CA GLY A 165 -1.56 0.93 -23.30
C GLY A 165 -2.01 1.33 -24.71
N LEU A 166 -2.27 0.36 -25.59
CA LEU A 166 -2.82 0.61 -26.92
C LEU A 166 -4.26 1.17 -26.86
N GLN A 167 -5.11 0.63 -25.97
CA GLN A 167 -6.48 1.10 -25.77
C GLN A 167 -6.52 2.54 -25.24
N LEU A 168 -5.68 2.87 -24.24
CA LEU A 168 -5.60 4.24 -23.71
C LEU A 168 -5.12 5.24 -24.77
N ASN A 169 -4.16 4.85 -25.60
CA ASN A 169 -3.71 5.69 -26.71
C ASN A 169 -4.80 5.88 -27.77
N GLN A 170 -5.59 4.84 -28.06
CA GLN A 170 -6.71 4.94 -29.00
C GLN A 170 -7.79 5.88 -28.46
N LEU A 171 -8.16 5.74 -27.19
CA LEU A 171 -9.12 6.61 -26.51
C LEU A 171 -8.64 8.08 -26.49
N ALA A 172 -7.34 8.31 -26.29
CA ALA A 172 -6.76 9.66 -26.32
C ALA A 172 -6.88 10.31 -27.70
N ARG A 173 -6.72 9.52 -28.79
CA ARG A 173 -6.92 10.00 -30.16
C ARG A 173 -8.38 10.34 -30.43
N GLU A 174 -9.31 9.47 -30.02
CA GLU A 174 -10.75 9.70 -30.17
C GLU A 174 -11.21 10.95 -29.41
N ARG A 175 -10.71 11.15 -28.19
CA ARG A 175 -10.99 12.36 -27.41
C ARG A 175 -10.42 13.62 -28.09
N ALA A 176 -9.23 13.53 -28.69
CA ALA A 176 -8.65 14.63 -29.44
C ALA A 176 -9.45 14.96 -30.71
N GLU A 177 -9.93 13.95 -31.44
CA GLU A 177 -10.78 14.11 -32.62
C GLU A 177 -12.16 14.70 -32.27
N VAL A 178 -12.75 14.29 -31.14
CA VAL A 178 -14.00 14.87 -30.64
C VAL A 178 -13.79 16.33 -30.22
N ALA A 179 -12.68 16.64 -29.54
CA ALA A 179 -12.35 18.01 -29.16
C ALA A 179 -12.14 18.92 -30.37
N THR A 180 -11.48 18.43 -31.44
CA THR A 180 -11.31 19.21 -32.66
C THR A 180 -12.65 19.45 -33.37
N ARG A 181 -13.52 18.43 -33.45
CA ARG A 181 -14.88 18.59 -34.01
C ARG A 181 -15.72 19.57 -33.21
N LEU A 182 -15.67 19.51 -31.87
CA LEU A 182 -16.36 20.46 -30.99
C LEU A 182 -15.88 21.90 -31.22
N ASN A 183 -14.56 22.10 -31.26
CA ASN A 183 -13.98 23.41 -31.53
C ASN A 183 -14.38 23.94 -32.92
N GLN A 184 -14.47 23.06 -33.91
CA GLN A 184 -14.88 23.44 -35.26
C GLN A 184 -16.37 23.84 -35.31
N ALA A 185 -17.26 23.10 -34.63
CA ALA A 185 -18.68 23.45 -34.49
C ALA A 185 -18.89 24.78 -33.75
N LEU A 186 -18.09 25.06 -32.70
CA LEU A 186 -18.13 26.34 -31.99
C LEU A 186 -17.75 27.52 -32.89
N VAL A 187 -16.72 27.34 -33.73
CA VAL A 187 -16.30 28.35 -34.72
C VAL A 187 -17.38 28.55 -35.79
N GLU A 188 -18.07 27.50 -36.21
CA GLU A 188 -19.18 27.60 -37.15
C GLU A 188 -20.40 28.31 -36.54
N LEU A 189 -20.73 28.05 -35.27
CA LEU A 189 -21.77 28.79 -34.54
C LEU A 189 -21.44 30.27 -34.37
N GLU A 190 -20.17 30.61 -34.17
CA GLU A 190 -19.74 32.00 -34.11
C GLU A 190 -19.85 32.70 -35.46
N ARG A 191 -19.56 32.00 -36.57
CA ARG A 191 -19.73 32.53 -37.94
C ARG A 191 -21.19 32.75 -38.32
N LEU A 192 -22.12 31.97 -37.75
CA LEU A 192 -23.56 32.07 -38.01
C LEU A 192 -24.27 33.05 -37.06
N ARG A 193 -23.56 33.65 -36.10
CA ARG A 193 -24.10 34.66 -35.17
C ARG A 193 -24.39 35.98 -35.91
N PRO A 194 -25.64 36.51 -35.89
CA PRO A 194 -25.95 37.81 -36.49
C PRO A 194 -25.20 38.96 -35.78
N PRO A 195 -24.83 40.05 -36.47
CA PRO A 195 -24.27 41.23 -35.83
C PRO A 195 -25.32 41.88 -34.91
N SER A 196 -24.99 42.03 -33.63
CA SER A 196 -25.83 42.67 -32.63
C SER A 196 -26.05 44.15 -32.97
N HIS A 197 -27.28 44.50 -33.36
CA HIS A 197 -27.72 45.89 -33.46
C HIS A 197 -28.08 46.36 -32.04
N ILE A 198 -27.16 47.07 -31.39
CA ILE A 198 -27.45 47.83 -30.17
C ILE A 198 -27.45 49.30 -30.60
N GLY A 199 -28.66 49.83 -30.73
CA GLY A 199 -28.96 51.23 -30.96
C GLY A 199 -30.35 51.52 -30.42
N GLU A 200 -30.36 52.35 -29.37
CA GLU A 200 -31.31 53.45 -29.13
C GLU A 200 -32.74 53.20 -28.57
N ASP A 201 -33.01 54.02 -27.54
CA ASP A 201 -34.24 54.71 -27.16
C ASP A 201 -35.35 54.01 -26.37
N GLU A 202 -35.42 54.31 -25.06
CA GLU A 202 -36.67 54.56 -24.32
C GLU A 202 -36.40 55.60 -23.21
N ASP A 203 -36.75 56.86 -23.44
CA ASP A 203 -37.05 57.86 -22.40
C ASP A 203 -37.88 58.98 -23.06
N ASP A 204 -39.21 58.89 -22.98
CA ASP A 204 -40.12 60.02 -23.21
C ASP A 204 -41.28 59.91 -22.20
N GLU A 205 -41.18 60.72 -21.15
CA GLU A 205 -42.25 61.03 -20.20
C GLU A 205 -43.10 62.19 -20.74
N ASP A 206 -44.41 62.01 -20.81
CA ASP A 206 -45.39 63.08 -21.00
C ASP A 206 -46.59 62.88 -20.05
N PRO A 207 -46.95 63.87 -19.21
CA PRO A 207 -48.27 63.95 -18.59
C PRO A 207 -49.08 65.10 -19.20
N SER A 208 -50.29 64.80 -19.68
CA SER A 208 -51.23 65.80 -20.22
C SER A 208 -52.46 65.94 -19.32
N GLU A 209 -52.55 67.07 -18.61
CA GLU A 209 -53.75 67.53 -17.93
C GLU A 209 -54.56 68.49 -18.82
N SER A 210 -55.87 68.25 -18.94
CA SER A 210 -56.90 69.22 -19.38
C SER A 210 -58.27 68.56 -19.12
N SER A 211 -59.41 69.20 -18.85
CA SER A 211 -59.84 70.58 -18.69
C SER A 211 -61.28 70.50 -18.15
N GLU A 212 -61.63 71.25 -17.12
CA GLU A 212 -63.03 71.44 -16.69
C GLU A 212 -63.59 72.71 -17.34
N VAL A 213 -64.71 72.59 -18.06
CA VAL A 213 -65.44 73.73 -18.67
C VAL A 213 -66.80 73.86 -18.02
N SER A 214 -67.04 75.07 -17.51
CA SER A 214 -68.28 75.59 -16.92
C SER A 214 -69.39 75.81 -17.96
N ILE A 215 -70.65 75.70 -17.55
CA ILE A 215 -71.77 76.31 -18.28
C ILE A 215 -72.70 77.02 -17.28
N ALA A 216 -72.70 78.35 -17.36
CA ALA A 216 -73.69 79.24 -16.76
C ALA A 216 -74.98 79.23 -17.60
N SER A 217 -76.15 79.40 -16.96
CA SER A 217 -77.36 79.80 -17.67
C SER A 217 -78.20 80.72 -16.79
N GLU A 218 -78.04 82.02 -17.06
CA GLU A 218 -78.94 83.09 -16.63
C GLU A 218 -80.08 83.17 -17.65
N HIS A 219 -81.34 83.18 -17.20
CA HIS A 219 -82.46 83.64 -18.01
C HIS A 219 -83.31 84.64 -17.23
N SER A 220 -83.24 85.88 -17.73
CA SER A 220 -84.07 87.03 -17.44
C SER A 220 -85.54 86.76 -17.77
N MET A 221 -86.47 87.21 -16.91
CA MET A 221 -87.84 87.49 -17.32
C MET A 221 -88.27 88.85 -16.79
N HIS A 222 -88.01 89.84 -17.63
CA HIS A 222 -88.55 91.18 -17.61
C HIS A 222 -90.08 91.11 -17.81
N LEU A 223 -90.84 91.24 -16.73
CA LEU A 223 -92.30 91.38 -16.81
C LEU A 223 -92.66 92.87 -16.96
N SER A 224 -92.98 93.27 -18.19
CA SER A 224 -93.78 94.48 -18.45
C SER A 224 -95.27 94.08 -18.44
N PRO A 225 -96.11 94.70 -17.60
CA PRO A 225 -97.52 94.35 -17.49
C PRO A 225 -98.35 95.14 -18.51
N GLY A 226 -99.00 94.43 -19.44
CA GLY A 226 -99.90 95.03 -20.42
C GLY A 226 -100.79 94.00 -21.12
N GLY A 227 -101.85 93.56 -20.44
CA GLY A 227 -103.07 92.99 -21.03
C GLY A 227 -102.95 91.70 -21.86
N ARG A 228 -102.71 90.54 -21.22
CA ARG A 228 -103.05 89.25 -21.85
C ARG A 228 -104.55 88.96 -21.66
N THR A 229 -105.23 88.56 -22.72
CA THR A 229 -106.64 88.15 -22.70
C THR A 229 -106.79 86.78 -22.04
N LEU A 230 -107.93 86.54 -21.38
CA LEU A 230 -108.21 85.31 -20.62
C LEU A 230 -108.16 84.03 -21.47
N GLU A 231 -108.46 84.14 -22.76
CA GLU A 231 -108.35 83.05 -23.75
C GLU A 231 -106.90 82.58 -23.96
N ALA A 232 -105.94 83.51 -24.03
CA ALA A 232 -104.53 83.15 -24.20
C ALA A 232 -103.99 82.36 -22.99
N ILE A 233 -104.47 82.69 -21.79
CA ILE A 233 -104.13 81.97 -20.56
C ILE A 233 -104.76 80.57 -20.55
N GLN A 234 -105.95 80.40 -21.14
CA GLN A 234 -106.61 79.10 -21.25
C GLN A 234 -105.91 78.18 -22.26
N GLU A 235 -105.50 78.71 -23.41
CA GLU A 235 -104.73 77.96 -24.42
C GLU A 235 -103.36 77.55 -23.86
N GLU A 236 -102.62 78.45 -23.20
CA GLU A 236 -101.35 78.11 -22.52
C GLU A 236 -101.55 77.01 -21.46
N LEU A 237 -102.66 77.04 -20.71
CA LEU A 237 -102.99 76.01 -19.72
C LEU A 237 -103.32 74.67 -20.38
N GLU A 238 -104.03 74.65 -21.51
CA GLU A 238 -104.34 73.43 -22.26
C GLU A 238 -103.08 72.82 -22.88
N VAL A 239 -102.19 73.65 -23.45
CA VAL A 239 -100.89 73.23 -23.96
C VAL A 239 -100.03 72.66 -22.81
N ALA A 240 -99.95 73.36 -21.68
CA ALA A 240 -99.21 72.88 -20.51
C ALA A 240 -99.77 71.55 -19.97
N ARG A 241 -101.08 71.33 -20.05
CA ARG A 241 -101.71 70.05 -19.68
C ARG A 241 -101.37 68.93 -20.66
N GLN A 242 -101.35 69.21 -21.96
CA GLN A 242 -100.97 68.25 -22.98
C GLN A 242 -99.47 67.90 -22.90
N GLU A 243 -98.61 68.89 -22.70
CA GLU A 243 -97.17 68.70 -22.47
C GLU A 243 -96.91 67.90 -21.18
N ALA A 244 -97.64 68.19 -20.11
CA ALA A 244 -97.56 67.41 -18.87
C ALA A 244 -98.04 65.96 -19.06
N ALA A 245 -99.10 65.73 -19.85
CA ALA A 245 -99.56 64.38 -20.17
C ALA A 245 -98.52 63.61 -21.01
N GLN A 246 -97.96 64.25 -22.04
CA GLN A 246 -96.90 63.64 -22.86
C GLN A 246 -95.62 63.37 -22.05
N ALA A 247 -95.24 64.27 -21.15
CA ALA A 247 -94.10 64.07 -20.25
C ALA A 247 -94.31 62.92 -19.26
N LEU A 248 -95.56 62.68 -18.84
CA LEU A 248 -95.89 61.52 -18.01
C LEU A 248 -95.82 60.22 -18.82
N ASP A 249 -96.32 60.22 -20.05
CA ASP A 249 -96.25 59.04 -20.92
C ASP A 249 -94.80 58.65 -21.26
N THR A 250 -93.92 59.62 -21.55
CA THR A 250 -92.49 59.35 -21.77
C THR A 250 -91.80 58.82 -20.52
N LEU A 251 -92.10 59.37 -19.34
CA LEU A 251 -91.54 58.92 -18.08
C LEU A 251 -92.02 57.51 -17.71
N CYS A 252 -93.29 57.18 -18.00
CA CYS A 252 -93.81 55.83 -17.86
C CYS A 252 -93.08 54.84 -18.78
N ALA A 253 -92.87 55.19 -20.05
CA ALA A 253 -92.14 54.35 -21.00
C ALA A 253 -90.67 54.13 -20.59
N GLU A 254 -89.98 55.18 -20.13
CA GLU A 254 -88.61 55.04 -19.59
C GLU A 254 -88.57 54.15 -18.35
N ARG A 255 -89.56 54.29 -17.46
CA ARG A 255 -89.65 53.46 -16.25
C ARG A 255 -89.90 52.00 -16.60
N GLU A 256 -90.75 51.72 -17.58
CA GLU A 256 -90.99 50.36 -18.08
C GLU A 256 -89.75 49.77 -18.76
N SER A 257 -89.04 50.55 -19.59
CA SER A 257 -87.78 50.13 -20.20
C SER A 257 -86.73 49.76 -19.16
N ARG A 258 -86.50 50.64 -18.16
CA ARG A 258 -85.54 50.35 -17.07
C ARG A 258 -85.94 49.14 -16.24
N ALA A 259 -87.25 48.92 -16.03
CA ALA A 259 -87.73 47.74 -15.31
C ALA A 259 -87.51 46.44 -16.10
N GLN A 260 -87.66 46.48 -17.42
CA GLN A 260 -87.37 45.35 -18.30
C GLN A 260 -85.87 45.05 -18.35
N ASP A 261 -85.02 46.06 -18.47
CA ASP A 261 -83.56 45.91 -18.45
C ASP A 261 -83.07 45.28 -17.13
N ALA A 262 -83.63 45.72 -15.99
CA ALA A 262 -83.30 45.17 -14.68
C ALA A 262 -83.70 43.70 -14.51
N LEU A 263 -84.82 43.28 -15.10
CA LEU A 263 -85.25 41.88 -15.09
C LEU A 263 -84.33 41.00 -15.96
N GLN A 264 -83.96 41.46 -17.15
CA GLN A 264 -83.04 40.74 -18.03
C GLN A 264 -81.65 40.55 -17.39
N LEU A 265 -81.14 41.59 -16.71
CA LEU A 265 -79.88 41.50 -15.95
C LEU A 265 -79.95 40.46 -14.82
N ARG A 266 -81.09 40.32 -14.15
CA ARG A 266 -81.27 39.34 -13.07
C ARG A 266 -81.32 37.90 -13.58
N ASP A 267 -81.87 37.70 -14.76
CA ASP A 267 -82.03 36.37 -15.36
C ASP A 267 -80.82 35.96 -16.24
N ALA A 268 -79.86 36.86 -16.46
CA ALA A 268 -78.68 36.64 -17.30
C ALA A 268 -77.74 35.51 -16.80
N ILE A 269 -77.74 35.19 -15.50
CA ILE A 269 -76.98 34.06 -14.95
C ILE A 269 -77.80 33.35 -13.86
N PRO A 270 -78.23 32.10 -14.08
CA PRO A 270 -78.87 31.31 -13.02
C PRO A 270 -77.95 31.15 -11.81
N LEU A 271 -78.43 31.51 -10.61
CA LEU A 271 -77.69 31.42 -9.33
C LEU A 271 -77.01 30.06 -9.12
N VAL A 272 -77.64 28.97 -9.58
CA VAL A 272 -77.11 27.61 -9.52
C VAL A 272 -75.80 27.47 -10.31
N LYS A 273 -75.71 28.05 -11.51
CA LYS A 273 -74.48 28.02 -12.32
C LYS A 273 -73.36 28.80 -11.64
N HIS A 274 -73.69 29.93 -11.01
CA HIS A 274 -72.71 30.70 -10.23
C HIS A 274 -72.20 29.89 -9.03
N GLN A 275 -73.08 29.25 -8.28
CA GLN A 275 -72.70 28.42 -7.14
C GLN A 275 -71.88 27.19 -7.54
N GLU A 276 -72.21 26.55 -8.67
CA GLU A 276 -71.41 25.48 -9.27
C GLU A 276 -70.00 25.98 -9.64
N THR A 277 -69.89 27.14 -10.33
CA THR A 277 -68.58 27.71 -10.66
C THR A 277 -67.76 28.08 -9.44
N LEU A 278 -68.38 28.64 -8.38
CA LEU A 278 -67.69 28.92 -7.13
C LEU A 278 -67.20 27.64 -6.44
N SER A 279 -68.00 26.58 -6.44
CA SER A 279 -67.59 25.30 -5.85
C SER A 279 -66.46 24.64 -6.66
N ALA A 280 -66.50 24.72 -7.98
CA ALA A 280 -65.44 24.24 -8.87
C ALA A 280 -64.13 25.02 -8.67
N ILE A 281 -64.21 26.35 -8.57
CA ILE A 281 -63.05 27.21 -8.28
C ILE A 281 -62.50 26.91 -6.88
N ALA A 282 -63.36 26.74 -5.86
CA ALA A 282 -62.92 26.39 -4.51
C ALA A 282 -62.25 25.00 -4.46
N GLN A 283 -62.76 24.03 -5.22
CA GLN A 283 -62.15 22.71 -5.34
C GLN A 283 -60.80 22.78 -6.06
N GLN A 284 -60.69 23.55 -7.15
CA GLN A 284 -59.42 23.78 -7.84
C GLN A 284 -58.41 24.48 -6.93
N LEU A 285 -58.83 25.49 -6.16
CA LEU A 285 -57.98 26.16 -5.19
C LEU A 285 -57.47 25.20 -4.10
N ALA A 286 -58.33 24.34 -3.57
CA ALA A 286 -57.93 23.34 -2.58
C ALA A 286 -56.97 22.28 -3.17
N GLN A 287 -57.12 21.94 -4.45
CA GLN A 287 -56.22 21.03 -5.15
C GLN A 287 -54.85 21.68 -5.41
N THR A 288 -54.81 22.92 -5.86
CA THR A 288 -53.56 23.66 -6.09
C THR A 288 -52.84 23.94 -4.78
N GLU A 289 -53.55 24.24 -3.70
CA GLU A 289 -52.96 24.42 -2.37
C GLU A 289 -52.31 23.13 -1.85
N LYS A 290 -52.97 21.97 -2.01
CA LYS A 290 -52.38 20.67 -1.66
C LYS A 290 -51.14 20.35 -2.50
N ALA A 291 -51.19 20.60 -3.81
CA ALA A 291 -50.04 20.41 -4.70
C ALA A 291 -48.86 21.32 -4.31
N LEU A 292 -49.14 22.59 -3.97
CA LEU A 292 -48.14 23.54 -3.51
C LEU A 292 -47.52 23.12 -2.17
N GLN A 293 -48.32 22.58 -1.23
CA GLN A 293 -47.80 22.05 0.04
C GLN A 293 -46.90 20.83 -0.17
N ALA A 294 -47.29 19.89 -1.05
CA ALA A 294 -46.46 18.75 -1.39
C ALA A 294 -45.13 19.16 -2.06
N GLU A 295 -45.18 20.16 -2.95
CA GLU A 295 -43.98 20.71 -3.59
C GLU A 295 -43.07 21.42 -2.58
N ARG A 296 -43.62 22.17 -1.62
CA ARG A 296 -42.85 22.78 -0.52
C ARG A 296 -42.14 21.73 0.33
N ALA A 297 -42.83 20.65 0.71
CA ALA A 297 -42.23 19.55 1.46
C ALA A 297 -41.10 18.85 0.67
N LEU A 298 -41.29 18.67 -0.64
CA LEU A 298 -40.24 18.13 -1.50
C LEU A 298 -39.04 19.08 -1.58
N ARG A 299 -39.28 20.39 -1.73
CA ARG A 299 -38.22 21.41 -1.71
C ARG A 299 -37.43 21.37 -0.41
N GLU A 300 -38.10 21.32 0.75
CA GLU A 300 -37.44 21.19 2.06
C GLU A 300 -36.61 19.91 2.16
N GLN A 301 -37.12 18.78 1.67
CA GLN A 301 -36.38 17.53 1.64
C GLN A 301 -35.15 17.61 0.71
N THR A 302 -35.26 18.25 -0.45
CA THR A 302 -34.11 18.45 -1.35
C THR A 302 -33.09 19.41 -0.75
N GLN A 303 -33.53 20.46 -0.08
CA GLN A 303 -32.66 21.44 0.58
C GLN A 303 -31.87 20.80 1.73
N THR A 304 -32.51 19.96 2.54
CA THR A 304 -31.81 19.22 3.62
C THR A 304 -30.80 18.22 3.08
N LYS A 305 -31.10 17.53 1.96
CA LYS A 305 -30.13 16.66 1.27
C LYS A 305 -28.96 17.44 0.69
N LEU A 306 -29.22 18.60 0.08
CA LEU A 306 -28.17 19.48 -0.44
C LEU A 306 -27.24 19.95 0.68
N ALA A 307 -27.79 20.47 1.79
CA ALA A 307 -26.98 20.88 2.94
C ALA A 307 -26.15 19.73 3.53
N ARG A 308 -26.69 18.50 3.53
CA ARG A 308 -25.94 17.31 3.96
C ARG A 308 -24.78 17.00 3.01
N LEU A 309 -25.02 16.97 1.70
CA LEU A 309 -23.98 16.71 0.71
C LEU A 309 -22.90 17.80 0.69
N GLU A 310 -23.28 19.07 0.89
CA GLU A 310 -22.35 20.17 1.06
C GLU A 310 -21.45 19.97 2.29
N SER A 311 -22.03 19.56 3.43
CA SER A 311 -21.23 19.24 4.62
C SER A 311 -20.32 18.01 4.44
N GLU A 312 -20.78 16.98 3.73
CA GLU A 312 -19.96 15.79 3.42
C GLU A 312 -18.81 16.16 2.46
N LEU A 313 -19.06 17.02 1.47
CA LEU A 313 -18.04 17.54 0.56
C LEU A 313 -16.98 18.37 1.31
N GLU A 314 -17.42 19.26 2.20
CA GLU A 314 -16.49 20.04 3.03
C GLU A 314 -15.64 19.16 3.95
N ALA A 315 -16.20 18.07 4.50
CA ALA A 315 -15.46 17.13 5.31
C ALA A 315 -14.37 16.41 4.48
N VAL A 316 -14.74 15.88 3.31
CA VAL A 316 -13.79 15.25 2.38
C VAL A 316 -12.71 16.23 1.93
N GLN A 317 -13.07 17.50 1.68
CA GLN A 317 -12.09 18.52 1.29
C GLN A 317 -11.09 18.82 2.41
N LYS A 318 -11.52 18.83 3.68
CA LYS A 318 -10.63 19.03 4.84
C LYS A 318 -9.71 17.84 5.08
N ASP A 319 -10.21 16.62 4.88
CA ASP A 319 -9.45 15.39 5.07
C ASP A 319 -8.54 15.06 3.87
N SER A 320 -8.71 15.75 2.74
CA SER A 320 -7.85 15.62 1.57
C SER A 320 -6.50 16.30 1.78
N VAL A 321 -5.42 15.58 1.49
CA VAL A 321 -4.06 16.13 1.49
C VAL A 321 -3.94 17.16 0.36
N SER A 322 -3.42 18.35 0.68
CA SER A 322 -3.25 19.39 -0.32
C SER A 322 -2.26 18.96 -1.39
N LYS A 323 -2.46 19.40 -2.64
CA LYS A 323 -1.54 19.10 -3.74
C LYS A 323 -0.10 19.51 -3.41
N ASP A 324 0.06 20.64 -2.71
CA ASP A 324 1.36 21.14 -2.27
C ASP A 324 2.05 20.19 -1.26
N GLU A 325 1.30 19.59 -0.33
CA GLU A 325 1.84 18.59 0.60
C GLU A 325 2.19 17.29 -0.11
N HIS A 326 1.35 16.83 -1.03
CA HIS A 326 1.67 15.67 -1.87
C HIS A 326 2.95 15.91 -2.68
N ASP A 327 3.10 17.08 -3.30
CA ASP A 327 4.28 17.43 -4.08
C ASP A 327 5.54 17.58 -3.21
N LYS A 328 5.41 18.12 -1.98
CA LYS A 328 6.48 18.11 -0.98
C LYS A 328 6.91 16.69 -0.59
N VAL A 329 5.97 15.81 -0.26
CA VAL A 329 6.27 14.42 0.09
C VAL A 329 6.91 13.69 -1.08
N LYS A 330 6.41 13.91 -2.30
CA LYS A 330 6.98 13.33 -3.52
C LYS A 330 8.43 13.77 -3.73
N THR A 331 8.72 15.07 -3.63
CA THR A 331 10.09 15.58 -3.80
C THR A 331 11.03 15.11 -2.70
N GLU A 332 10.54 14.97 -1.46
CA GLU A 332 11.31 14.39 -0.35
C GLU A 332 11.62 12.90 -0.56
N LEU A 333 10.66 12.12 -1.03
CA LEU A 333 10.87 10.71 -1.40
C LEU A 333 11.86 10.57 -2.56
N GLU A 334 11.73 11.38 -3.61
CA GLU A 334 12.68 11.41 -4.74
C GLU A 334 14.10 11.75 -4.28
N ARG A 335 14.24 12.73 -3.38
CA ARG A 335 15.54 13.08 -2.79
C ARG A 335 16.10 11.94 -1.95
N SER A 336 15.32 11.32 -1.07
CA SER A 336 15.76 10.21 -0.23
C SER A 336 16.20 8.99 -1.06
N LEU A 337 15.46 8.72 -2.14
CA LEU A 337 15.79 7.66 -3.09
C LEU A 337 17.09 7.96 -3.84
N GLU A 338 17.33 9.21 -4.23
CA GLU A 338 18.58 9.61 -4.88
C GLU A 338 19.77 9.55 -3.92
N GLU A 339 19.63 10.01 -2.67
CA GLU A 339 20.64 9.87 -1.61
C GLU A 339 20.98 8.38 -1.37
N SER A 340 19.96 7.51 -1.30
CA SER A 340 20.17 6.06 -1.15
C SER A 340 20.89 5.45 -2.37
N ARG A 341 20.57 5.89 -3.59
CA ARG A 341 21.26 5.43 -4.81
C ARG A 341 22.73 5.85 -4.82
N GLN A 342 23.02 7.11 -4.49
CA GLN A 342 24.38 7.61 -4.42
C GLN A 342 25.19 6.87 -3.34
N SER A 343 24.58 6.58 -2.19
CA SER A 343 25.20 5.76 -1.16
C SER A 343 25.50 4.33 -1.63
N ALA A 344 24.58 3.71 -2.36
CA ALA A 344 24.78 2.37 -2.93
C ALA A 344 25.92 2.35 -3.97
N ILE A 345 26.00 3.37 -4.83
CA ILE A 345 27.09 3.51 -5.80
C ILE A 345 28.44 3.65 -5.08
N ALA A 346 28.54 4.53 -4.07
CA ALA A 346 29.76 4.71 -3.30
C ALA A 346 30.20 3.40 -2.58
N ALA A 347 29.24 2.64 -2.05
CA ALA A 347 29.52 1.33 -1.45
C ALA A 347 30.01 0.31 -2.49
N GLN A 348 29.44 0.32 -3.71
CA GLN A 348 29.86 -0.54 -4.81
C GLN A 348 31.27 -0.19 -5.31
N GLU A 349 31.60 1.10 -5.43
CA GLU A 349 32.94 1.58 -5.78
C GLU A 349 33.97 1.13 -4.72
N SER A 350 33.67 1.34 -3.44
CA SER A 350 34.54 0.89 -2.34
C SER A 350 34.76 -0.62 -2.34
N LEU A 351 33.72 -1.41 -2.64
CA LEU A 351 33.84 -2.85 -2.78
C LEU A 351 34.75 -3.23 -3.96
N SER A 352 34.62 -2.54 -5.09
CA SER A 352 35.47 -2.76 -6.26
C SER A 352 36.95 -2.45 -6.00
N GLU A 353 37.24 -1.39 -5.23
CA GLU A 353 38.59 -1.06 -4.76
C GLU A 353 39.14 -2.15 -3.84
N LYS A 354 38.33 -2.68 -2.92
CA LYS A 354 38.75 -3.78 -2.05
C LYS A 354 38.98 -5.07 -2.82
N GLU A 355 38.21 -5.33 -3.87
CA GLU A 355 38.44 -6.48 -4.76
C GLU A 355 39.76 -6.36 -5.53
N THR A 356 40.11 -5.17 -6.01
CA THR A 356 41.40 -4.95 -6.70
C THR A 356 42.57 -5.06 -5.74
N GLU A 357 42.48 -4.46 -4.54
CA GLU A 357 43.47 -4.64 -3.46
C GLU A 357 43.67 -6.12 -3.12
N LEU A 358 42.59 -6.89 -2.98
CA LEU A 358 42.66 -8.33 -2.71
C LEU A 358 43.31 -9.12 -3.85
N LYS A 359 43.05 -8.75 -5.11
CA LYS A 359 43.71 -9.37 -6.27
C LYS A 359 45.21 -9.05 -6.27
N GLU A 360 45.59 -7.82 -5.94
CA GLU A 360 47.00 -7.42 -5.85
C GLU A 360 47.73 -8.14 -4.72
N LEU A 361 47.15 -8.21 -3.52
CA LEU A 361 47.72 -8.95 -2.39
C LEU A 361 47.89 -10.44 -2.69
N ARG A 362 46.93 -11.06 -3.40
CA ARG A 362 47.06 -12.45 -3.87
C ARG A 362 48.21 -12.60 -4.87
N SER A 363 48.39 -11.64 -5.78
CA SER A 363 49.51 -11.62 -6.72
C SER A 363 50.85 -11.48 -6.01
N GLN A 364 50.97 -10.55 -5.05
CA GLN A 364 52.17 -10.36 -4.23
C GLN A 364 52.52 -11.63 -3.45
N LYS A 365 51.52 -12.26 -2.81
CA LYS A 365 51.73 -13.53 -2.11
C LYS A 365 52.20 -14.66 -3.03
N ALA A 366 51.67 -14.73 -4.26
CA ALA A 366 52.12 -15.71 -5.24
C ALA A 366 53.56 -15.43 -5.70
N LEU A 367 53.93 -14.15 -5.86
CA LEU A 367 55.29 -13.73 -6.15
C LEU A 367 56.24 -14.10 -5.00
N GLU A 368 55.89 -13.81 -3.74
CA GLU A 368 56.65 -14.20 -2.55
C GLU A 368 56.84 -15.72 -2.47
N GLN A 369 55.80 -16.50 -2.76
CA GLN A 369 55.89 -17.97 -2.84
C GLN A 369 56.79 -18.45 -3.99
N GLY A 370 57.03 -17.63 -5.01
CA GLY A 370 58.03 -17.86 -6.05
C GLY A 370 59.43 -17.33 -5.72
N LEU A 371 59.53 -16.34 -4.83
CA LEU A 371 60.78 -15.72 -4.37
C LEU A 371 61.45 -16.50 -3.23
N VAL A 372 60.67 -17.14 -2.37
CA VAL A 372 61.20 -18.18 -1.48
C VAL A 372 61.26 -19.46 -2.29
N SER A 373 62.42 -19.74 -2.88
CA SER A 373 62.53 -20.89 -3.77
C SER A 373 62.23 -22.17 -2.97
N LYS A 374 61.56 -23.14 -3.61
CA LYS A 374 61.40 -24.48 -3.01
C LYS A 374 62.76 -25.07 -2.65
N GLU A 375 63.79 -24.76 -3.45
CA GLU A 375 65.19 -25.06 -3.17
C GLU A 375 65.65 -24.52 -1.80
N ASP A 376 65.34 -23.27 -1.45
CA ASP A 376 65.75 -22.66 -0.16
C ASP A 376 65.02 -23.32 1.03
N HIS A 377 63.72 -23.60 0.87
CA HIS A 377 62.97 -24.36 1.87
C HIS A 377 63.50 -25.79 2.04
N GLU A 378 63.83 -26.47 0.94
CA GLU A 378 64.42 -27.80 0.97
C GLU A 378 65.85 -27.77 1.55
N ALA A 379 66.65 -26.76 1.23
CA ALA A 379 67.98 -26.55 1.79
C ALA A 379 67.93 -26.31 3.31
N GLN A 380 67.00 -25.47 3.79
CA GLN A 380 66.81 -25.26 5.22
C GLN A 380 66.34 -26.54 5.93
N ARG A 381 65.41 -27.29 5.31
CA ARG A 381 64.96 -28.59 5.84
C ARG A 381 66.12 -29.60 5.91
N LEU A 382 66.97 -29.67 4.88
CA LEU A 382 68.14 -30.56 4.86
C LEU A 382 69.19 -30.13 5.89
N SER A 383 69.42 -28.82 6.08
CA SER A 383 70.32 -28.30 7.11
C SER A 383 69.86 -28.70 8.52
N LEU A 384 68.58 -28.45 8.83
CA LEU A 384 68.00 -28.85 10.12
C LEU A 384 68.04 -30.37 10.32
N GLN A 385 67.83 -31.15 9.25
CA GLN A 385 67.94 -32.61 9.32
C GLN A 385 69.38 -33.07 9.61
N ALA A 386 70.39 -32.39 9.05
CA ALA A 386 71.80 -32.68 9.33
C ALA A 386 72.19 -32.33 10.78
N GLU A 387 71.67 -31.22 11.32
CA GLU A 387 71.85 -30.85 12.73
C GLU A 387 71.23 -31.88 13.68
N ILE A 388 70.00 -32.32 13.41
CA ILE A 388 69.34 -33.39 14.18
C ILE A 388 70.18 -34.67 14.18
N ASN A 389 70.70 -35.08 13.02
CA ASN A 389 71.53 -36.28 12.91
C ASN A 389 72.84 -36.14 13.70
N THR A 390 73.46 -34.97 13.67
CA THR A 390 74.68 -34.66 14.41
C THR A 390 74.45 -34.72 15.92
N LEU A 391 73.38 -34.08 16.41
CA LEU A 391 73.00 -34.13 17.82
C LEU A 391 72.66 -35.55 18.28
N THR A 392 72.01 -36.33 17.42
CA THR A 392 71.68 -37.74 17.70
C THR A 392 72.94 -38.60 17.85
N ALA A 393 73.94 -38.40 16.97
CA ALA A 393 75.23 -39.10 17.07
C ALA A 393 75.98 -38.73 18.36
N GLN A 394 75.99 -37.45 18.72
CA GLN A 394 76.60 -36.97 19.96
C GLN A 394 75.92 -37.57 21.20
N MET A 395 74.59 -37.67 21.21
CA MET A 395 73.86 -38.34 22.29
C MET A 395 74.21 -39.83 22.38
N ALA A 396 74.31 -40.54 21.26
CA ALA A 396 74.68 -41.95 21.25
C ALA A 396 76.12 -42.19 21.75
N ASP A 397 77.06 -41.32 21.38
CA ASP A 397 78.43 -41.34 21.92
C ASP A 397 78.44 -41.09 23.44
N LEU A 398 77.67 -40.11 23.91
CA LEU A 398 77.57 -39.79 25.33
C LEU A 398 76.96 -40.96 26.13
N ALA A 399 75.93 -41.61 25.58
CA ALA A 399 75.32 -42.79 26.18
C ALA A 399 76.32 -43.96 26.29
N ARG A 400 77.11 -44.23 25.23
CA ARG A 400 78.17 -45.26 25.27
C ARG A 400 79.26 -44.94 26.28
N LYS A 401 79.69 -43.67 26.36
CA LYS A 401 80.66 -43.23 27.37
C LYS A 401 80.10 -43.42 28.78
N HIS A 402 78.84 -43.05 29.00
CA HIS A 402 78.16 -43.25 30.28
C HIS A 402 78.10 -44.74 30.65
N GLU A 403 77.68 -45.62 29.73
CA GLU A 403 77.64 -47.06 29.95
C GLU A 403 79.03 -47.60 30.32
N LYS A 404 80.08 -47.20 29.58
CA LYS A 404 81.46 -47.59 29.88
C LYS A 404 81.89 -47.12 31.28
N THR A 405 81.70 -45.85 31.60
CA THR A 405 82.03 -45.33 32.94
C THR A 405 81.24 -46.04 34.03
N CYS A 406 79.97 -46.37 33.78
CA CYS A 406 79.15 -47.14 34.72
C CYS A 406 79.74 -48.54 34.97
N THR A 407 80.15 -49.25 33.90
CA THR A 407 80.82 -50.55 34.04
C THR A 407 82.17 -50.46 34.77
N GLU A 408 82.98 -49.45 34.48
CA GLU A 408 84.26 -49.21 35.16
C GLU A 408 84.04 -48.93 36.65
N VAL A 409 83.05 -48.11 37.02
CA VAL A 409 82.69 -47.85 38.42
C VAL A 409 82.27 -49.13 39.12
N PHE A 410 81.42 -49.97 38.51
CA PHE A 410 81.05 -51.26 39.08
C PHE A 410 82.24 -52.20 39.24
N GLN A 411 83.16 -52.21 38.27
CA GLN A 411 84.38 -53.01 38.36
C GLN A 411 85.26 -52.57 39.54
N VAL A 412 85.53 -51.26 39.66
CA VAL A 412 86.33 -50.71 40.76
C VAL A 412 85.65 -50.97 42.12
N GLN A 413 84.32 -50.86 42.20
CA GLN A 413 83.58 -51.20 43.42
C GLN A 413 83.75 -52.69 43.79
N ARG A 414 83.66 -53.59 42.80
CA ARG A 414 83.87 -55.03 43.01
C ARG A 414 85.30 -55.34 43.46
N GLU A 415 86.30 -54.74 42.83
CA GLU A 415 87.72 -54.89 43.20
C GLU A 415 88.00 -54.33 44.60
N ALA A 416 87.41 -53.19 44.97
CA ALA A 416 87.53 -52.61 46.31
C ALA A 416 86.93 -53.54 47.38
N LEU A 417 85.78 -54.18 47.10
CA LEU A 417 85.19 -55.18 48.00
C LEU A 417 86.08 -56.42 48.13
N PHE A 418 86.66 -56.89 47.03
CA PHE A 418 87.59 -58.02 47.03
C PHE A 418 88.84 -57.71 47.85
N ASN A 419 89.51 -56.58 47.59
CA ASN A 419 90.68 -56.12 48.33
C ASN A 419 90.38 -55.94 49.83
N LYS A 420 89.17 -55.46 50.18
CA LYS A 420 88.73 -55.37 51.58
C LYS A 420 88.63 -56.76 52.22
N SER A 421 88.11 -57.75 51.50
CA SER A 421 88.01 -59.14 52.01
C SER A 421 89.38 -59.79 52.19
N GLU A 422 90.30 -59.62 51.24
CA GLU A 422 91.67 -60.12 51.35
C GLU A 422 92.43 -59.46 52.51
N ARG A 423 92.24 -58.15 52.69
CA ARG A 423 92.79 -57.42 53.83
C ARG A 423 92.27 -57.99 55.16
N GLN A 424 90.98 -58.29 55.28
CA GLN A 424 90.42 -58.90 56.49
C GLN A 424 91.02 -60.29 56.77
N VAL A 425 91.25 -61.10 55.73
CA VAL A 425 91.93 -62.39 55.86
C VAL A 425 93.36 -62.19 56.34
N ALA A 426 94.14 -61.29 55.73
CA ALA A 426 95.50 -60.98 56.14
C ALA A 426 95.57 -60.43 57.58
N GLU A 427 94.63 -59.57 57.97
CA GLU A 427 94.50 -59.05 59.34
C GLU A 427 94.21 -60.19 60.33
N SER A 428 93.34 -61.15 60.00
CA SER A 428 93.05 -62.31 60.86
C SER A 428 94.25 -63.25 61.03
N GLN A 429 95.03 -63.45 59.95
CA GLN A 429 96.26 -64.25 59.99
C GLN A 429 97.34 -63.55 60.83
N LEU A 430 97.50 -62.23 60.65
CA LEU A 430 98.42 -61.41 61.44
C LEU A 430 98.08 -61.47 62.92
N GLU A 431 96.80 -61.41 63.29
CA GLU A 431 96.37 -61.54 64.69
C GLU A 431 96.65 -62.94 65.26
N THR A 432 96.51 -63.98 64.44
CA THR A 432 96.88 -65.36 64.81
C THR A 432 98.38 -65.49 65.06
N VAL A 433 99.22 -64.94 64.17
CA VAL A 433 100.69 -64.94 64.33
C VAL A 433 101.12 -64.12 65.55
N LYS A 434 100.49 -62.96 65.79
CA LYS A 434 100.74 -62.16 67.00
C LYS A 434 100.42 -62.95 68.26
N LYS A 435 99.31 -63.70 68.29
CA LYS A 435 98.96 -64.57 69.41
C LYS A 435 100.01 -65.65 69.62
N GLN A 436 100.43 -66.35 68.57
CA GLN A 436 101.51 -67.34 68.64
C GLN A 436 102.84 -66.75 69.13
N LEU A 437 103.17 -65.53 68.71
CA LEU A 437 104.37 -64.82 69.19
C LEU A 437 104.27 -64.50 70.68
N ALA A 438 103.11 -64.04 71.17
CA ALA A 438 102.87 -63.77 72.58
C ALA A 438 102.96 -65.06 73.43
N ASP A 439 102.41 -66.17 72.93
CA ASP A 439 102.49 -67.48 73.58
C ASP A 439 103.95 -67.96 73.66
N LEU A 440 104.72 -67.88 72.57
CA LEU A 440 106.14 -68.22 72.54
C LEU A 440 106.99 -67.30 73.45
N GLN A 441 106.64 -66.01 73.54
CA GLN A 441 107.29 -65.10 74.48
C GLN A 441 107.00 -65.48 75.92
N ALA A 442 105.75 -65.84 76.24
CA ALA A 442 105.38 -66.34 77.57
C ALA A 442 106.14 -67.62 77.92
N GLU A 443 106.20 -68.60 77.00
CA GLU A 443 107.01 -69.81 77.15
C GLU A 443 108.50 -69.49 77.35
N SER A 444 109.06 -68.56 76.57
CA SER A 444 110.45 -68.11 76.71
C SER A 444 110.71 -67.47 78.08
N THR A 445 109.82 -66.60 78.57
CA THR A 445 109.94 -66.02 79.92
C THR A 445 109.82 -67.07 81.02
N HIS A 446 108.98 -68.09 80.82
CA HIS A 446 108.86 -69.21 81.75
C HIS A 446 110.14 -70.06 81.80
N ILE A 447 110.76 -70.33 80.65
CA ILE A 447 112.07 -71.00 80.58
C ILE A 447 113.15 -70.16 81.28
N GLN A 448 113.15 -68.84 81.08
CA GLN A 448 114.08 -67.94 81.77
C GLN A 448 113.88 -67.97 83.29
N GLN A 449 112.62 -67.99 83.77
CA GLN A 449 112.30 -68.15 85.19
C GLN A 449 112.79 -69.50 85.72
N LEU A 450 112.55 -70.61 85.00
CA LEU A 450 113.07 -71.93 85.37
C LEU A 450 114.60 -71.96 85.44
N HIS A 451 115.28 -71.33 84.49
CA HIS A 451 116.74 -71.18 84.53
C HIS A 451 117.20 -70.37 85.75
N GLN A 452 116.49 -69.29 86.11
CA GLN A 452 116.77 -68.50 87.31
C GLN A 452 116.58 -69.34 88.58
N ASP A 453 115.46 -70.06 88.70
CA ASP A 453 115.17 -70.94 89.84
C ASP A 453 116.22 -72.06 89.98
N ILE A 454 116.66 -72.65 88.85
CA ILE A 454 117.75 -73.63 88.82
C ILE A 454 119.05 -72.99 89.30
N GLN A 455 119.40 -71.80 88.81
CA GLN A 455 120.60 -71.10 89.21
C GLN A 455 120.59 -70.73 90.70
N ASP A 456 119.45 -70.26 91.22
CA ASP A 456 119.25 -69.95 92.63
C ASP A 456 119.33 -71.22 93.49
N SER A 457 118.73 -72.33 93.04
CA SER A 457 118.84 -73.63 93.70
C SER A 457 120.29 -74.17 93.73
N GLN A 458 121.06 -73.99 92.65
CA GLN A 458 122.49 -74.31 92.62
C GLN A 458 123.28 -73.42 93.59
N GLY A 459 122.92 -72.14 93.73
CA GLY A 459 123.46 -71.24 94.74
C GLY A 459 123.21 -71.75 96.16
N LEU A 460 121.97 -72.14 96.46
CA LEU A 460 121.56 -72.75 97.73
C LEU A 460 122.31 -74.06 98.03
N ILE A 461 122.51 -74.93 97.04
CA ILE A 461 123.30 -76.16 97.20
C ILE A 461 124.76 -75.82 97.54
N LYS A 462 125.37 -74.89 96.80
CA LYS A 462 126.74 -74.42 97.09
C LYS A 462 126.87 -73.79 98.48
N GLU A 463 125.84 -73.07 98.95
CA GLU A 463 125.82 -72.52 100.31
C GLU A 463 125.63 -73.60 101.37
N LYS A 464 124.83 -74.64 101.08
CA LYS A 464 124.68 -75.82 101.95
C LYS A 464 125.97 -76.62 102.05
N ASP A 465 126.67 -76.87 100.95
CA ASP A 465 127.96 -77.58 100.95
C ASP A 465 129.08 -76.80 101.67
N ARG A 466 128.91 -75.47 101.84
CA ARG A 466 129.86 -74.61 102.54
C ARG A 466 129.63 -74.54 104.05
N LYS A 467 128.43 -74.90 104.53
CA LYS A 467 128.06 -74.99 105.96
C LYS A 467 128.38 -76.39 106.47
#